data_AF-A0A5C0SI48-F1
#
_entry.id   AF-A0A5C0SI48-F1
#
_cell.length_a   1.000
_cell.length_b   1.000
_cell.length_c   1.000
_cell.angle_alpha   90.00
_cell.angle_beta   90.00
_cell.angle_gamma   90.00
#
_symmetry.space_group_name_H-M   'P 1'
#
loop_
_entity.id
_entity.type
_entity.pdbx_description
1 polymer ?
#
loop_
_entity_poly.entity_id
_entity_poly.type
_entity_poly.pdbx_seq_one_letter_code
_entity_poly.pdbx_strand_id
1 'polypeptide(L)' 'MAKKPVVKEARMALNEFKEEIANELGISMLNKNLSSNITSRQAGQMGGKLGGEMTKRLIENAEKSMAYRSDLLPPDLD' A
#
# COMPACT_ATOMS: atom_id res chain seq x y z
N MET A 1 -1.03 13.68 5.47
CA MET A 1 -0.56 14.25 4.18
C MET A 1 -0.50 13.11 3.16
N ALA A 2 -1.29 13.16 2.09
CA ALA A 2 -1.04 12.27 0.95
C ALA A 2 0.11 12.88 0.15
N LYS A 3 1.33 12.35 0.36
CA LYS A 3 2.45 12.65 -0.54
C LYS A 3 2.03 12.18 -1.94
N LYS A 4 2.25 13.03 -2.94
CA LYS A 4 2.04 12.65 -4.34
C LYS A 4 2.88 11.39 -4.62
N PRO A 5 2.33 10.38 -5.32
CA PRO A 5 3.11 9.19 -5.64
C PRO A 5 4.32 9.60 -6.48
N VAL A 6 5.43 8.90 -6.29
CA VAL A 6 6.70 9.14 -7.02
C VAL A 6 6.46 9.02 -8.53
N VAL A 7 5.71 7.99 -8.92
CA VAL A 7 5.20 7.79 -10.28
C VAL A 7 3.78 8.35 -10.32
N LYS A 8 3.55 9.43 -11.08
CA LYS A 8 2.26 10.15 -11.07
C LYS A 8 1.15 9.33 -11.70
N GLU A 9 1.51 8.56 -12.72
CA GLU A 9 0.65 7.68 -13.51
C GLU A 9 0.07 6.56 -12.63
N ALA A 10 0.82 6.13 -11.60
CA ALA A 10 0.38 5.10 -10.66
C ALA A 10 -0.67 5.60 -9.67
N ARG A 11 -1.03 6.90 -9.67
CA ARG A 11 -1.95 7.46 -8.65
C ARG A 11 -3.30 6.77 -8.59
N MET A 12 -3.90 6.45 -9.74
CA MET A 12 -5.20 5.78 -9.79
C MET A 12 -5.09 4.36 -9.24
N ALA A 13 -4.15 3.57 -9.76
CA ALA A 13 -3.87 2.22 -9.29
C ALA A 13 -3.54 2.17 -7.79
N LEU A 14 -2.76 3.13 -7.27
CA LEU A 14 -2.44 3.21 -5.85
C LEU A 14 -3.65 3.59 -4.98
N ASN A 15 -4.61 4.35 -5.51
CA ASN A 15 -5.85 4.64 -4.79
C ASN A 15 -6.75 3.40 -4.72
N GLU A 16 -6.90 2.69 -5.84
CA GLU A 16 -7.66 1.42 -5.91
C GLU A 16 -7.04 0.40 -4.95
N PHE A 17 -5.73 0.21 -5.02
CA PHE A 17 -4.99 -0.68 -4.12
C PHE A 17 -5.16 -0.31 -2.63
N LYS A 18 -5.17 0.99 -2.34
CA LYS A 18 -5.42 1.49 -0.98
C LYS A 18 -6.85 1.16 -0.52
N GLU A 19 -7.84 1.25 -1.40
CA GLU A 19 -9.23 0.90 -1.10
C GLU A 19 -9.40 -0.60 -0.86
N GLU A 20 -8.76 -1.44 -1.69
CA GLU A 20 -8.73 -2.90 -1.52
C GLU A 20 -8.19 -3.29 -0.13
N ILE A 21 -6.99 -2.82 0.22
CA ILE A 21 -6.39 -3.12 1.52
C ILE A 21 -7.22 -2.54 2.66
N ALA A 22 -7.80 -1.35 2.49
CA ALA A 22 -8.67 -0.77 3.51
C ALA A 22 -9.90 -1.64 3.75
N ASN A 23 -10.52 -2.18 2.69
CA ASN A 23 -11.64 -3.10 2.80
C ASN A 23 -11.24 -4.40 3.51
N GLU A 24 -10.08 -4.98 3.18
CA GLU A 24 -9.57 -6.19 3.82
C GLU A 24 -9.27 -6.00 5.32
N LEU A 25 -8.72 -4.84 5.69
CA LEU A 25 -8.42 -4.49 7.08
C LEU A 25 -9.68 -4.03 7.86
N GLY A 26 -10.86 -3.99 7.22
CA GLY A 26 -12.09 -3.46 7.82
C GLY A 26 -12.02 -1.96 8.14
N ILE A 27 -11.09 -1.23 7.52
CA ILE A 27 -10.91 0.20 7.69
C ILE A 27 -11.86 0.92 6.73
N SER A 28 -13.03 1.31 7.22
CA SER A 28 -13.98 2.10 6.44
C SER A 28 -13.46 3.52 6.24
N MET A 29 -12.74 3.76 5.13
CA MET A 29 -12.17 5.08 4.80
C MET A 29 -13.21 6.14 4.43
N LEU A 30 -14.44 5.72 4.14
CA LEU A 30 -15.43 6.53 3.40
C LEU A 30 -16.52 7.15 4.28
N ASN A 31 -16.67 6.73 5.54
CA ASN A 31 -17.67 7.31 6.41
C ASN A 31 -17.13 8.59 7.07
N LYS A 32 -17.17 9.71 6.33
CA LYS A 32 -17.07 11.06 6.90
C LYS A 32 -18.01 11.27 8.09
N ASN A 33 -19.12 10.51 8.15
CA ASN A 33 -20.10 10.54 9.25
C ASN A 33 -19.75 9.63 10.45
N LEU A 34 -18.86 8.63 10.31
CA LEU A 34 -18.26 7.92 11.46
C LEU A 34 -17.05 8.68 12.01
N SER A 35 -16.43 9.55 11.19
CA SER A 35 -15.23 10.32 11.55
C SER A 35 -15.45 11.31 12.71
N SER A 36 -16.69 11.56 13.12
CA SER A 36 -17.02 12.46 14.25
C SER A 36 -16.68 11.87 15.62
N ASN A 37 -16.54 10.54 15.74
CA ASN A 37 -16.21 9.85 17.00
C ASN A 37 -14.82 9.19 17.01
N ILE A 38 -13.99 9.39 15.97
CA ILE A 38 -12.65 8.81 15.89
C ILE A 38 -11.64 9.81 16.47
N THR A 39 -10.92 9.42 17.52
CA THR A 39 -9.83 10.24 18.05
C THR A 39 -8.69 10.34 17.04
N SER A 40 -7.93 11.45 17.06
CA SER A 40 -6.76 11.62 16.17
C SER A 40 -5.74 10.47 16.30
N ARG A 41 -5.63 9.87 17.49
CA ARG A 41 -4.80 8.69 17.75
C ARG A 41 -5.30 7.45 17.01
N GLN A 42 -6.61 7.19 17.03
CA GLN A 42 -7.21 6.07 16.31
C GLN A 42 -7.09 6.26 14.80
N ALA A 43 -7.35 7.47 14.30
CA ALA A 43 -7.17 7.80 12.88
C ALA A 43 -5.70 7.60 12.44
N GLY A 44 -4.74 8.01 13.27
CA GLY A 44 -3.31 7.78 13.04
C GLY A 44 -2.96 6.29 13.04
N GLN A 45 -3.49 5.51 13.98
CA GLN A 45 -3.25 4.07 14.06
C GLN A 45 -3.84 3.32 12.86
N MET A 46 -5.06 3.67 12.43
CA MET A 46 -5.70 3.09 11.25
C MET A 46 -4.94 3.46 9.97
N GLY A 47 -4.58 4.73 9.79
CA GLY A 47 -3.79 5.19 8.65
C GLY A 47 -2.40 4.57 8.59
N GLY A 48 -1.75 4.40 9.74
CA GLY A 48 -0.45 3.73 9.85
C GLY A 48 -0.52 2.24 9.49
N LYS A 49 -1.53 1.52 9.97
CA LYS A 49 -1.76 0.10 9.62
C LYS A 49 -2.00 -0.07 8.12
N LEU A 50 -2.87 0.77 7.54
CA LEU A 50 -3.16 0.76 6.10
C LEU A 50 -1.91 1.02 5.27
N GLY A 51 -1.18 2.11 5.56
CA GLY A 51 0.04 2.46 4.81
C GLY A 51 1.17 1.43 4.98
N GLY A 52 1.28 0.83 6.16
CA GLY A 52 2.23 -0.26 6.43
C GLY A 52 1.94 -1.50 5.60
N GLU A 53 0.68 -1.93 5.55
CA GLU A 53 0.26 -3.09 4.75
C GLU A 53 0.44 -2.84 3.24
N MET A 54 0.11 -1.64 2.75
CA MET A 54 0.39 -1.23 1.37
C MET A 54 1.88 -1.36 1.05
N THR A 55 2.75 -0.84 1.92
CA THR A 55 4.21 -0.86 1.71
C THR A 55 4.74 -2.28 1.70
N LYS A 56 4.28 -3.12 2.64
CA LYS A 56 4.67 -4.53 2.73
C LYS A 56 4.38 -5.29 1.44
N ARG A 57 3.15 -5.19 0.92
CA ARG A 57 2.75 -5.90 -0.31
C ARG A 57 3.45 -5.39 -1.57
N LEU A 58 3.69 -4.08 -1.65
CA LEU A 58 4.47 -3.50 -2.75
C LEU A 58 5.90 -4.03 -2.77
N ILE A 59 6.53 -4.12 -1.59
CA ILE A 59 7.87 -4.71 -1.46
C ILE A 59 7.85 -6.19 -1.82
N GLU A 60 6.89 -6.96 -1.31
CA GLU A 60 6.75 -8.39 -1.62
C GLU A 60 6.60 -8.63 -3.13
N ASN A 61 5.79 -7.83 -3.83
CA ASN A 61 5.64 -7.93 -5.28
C ASN A 61 6.94 -7.56 -6.02
N ALA A 62 7.69 -6.57 -5.52
CA ALA A 62 8.98 -6.21 -6.07
C ALA A 62 10.02 -7.33 -5.86
N GLU A 63 10.07 -7.92 -4.66
CA GLU A 63 10.93 -9.07 -4.33
C GLU A 63 10.63 -10.27 -5.23
N LYS A 64 9.35 -10.63 -5.42
CA LYS A 64 8.94 -11.69 -6.36
C LYS A 64 9.38 -11.41 -7.78
N SER A 65 9.24 -10.15 -8.22
CA SER A 65 9.68 -9.73 -9.56
C SER A 65 11.20 -9.79 -9.72
N MET A 66 11.96 -9.47 -8.67
CA MET A 66 13.42 -9.58 -8.66
C MET A 66 13.87 -11.05 -8.64
N ALA A 67 13.21 -11.90 -7.86
CA ALA A 67 13.49 -13.34 -7.81
C ALA A 67 13.26 -14.02 -9.17
N TYR A 68 12.12 -13.73 -9.81
CA TYR A 68 11.85 -14.24 -11.17
C TYR A 68 12.83 -13.67 -12.21
N ARG A 69 13.30 -12.43 -12.00
CA ARG A 69 14.34 -11.83 -12.85
C ARG A 69 15.72 -12.46 -12.62
N SER A 70 16.04 -12.92 -11.41
CA SER A 70 17.27 -13.69 -11.15
C SER A 70 17.25 -15.06 -11.82
N ASP A 71 16.07 -15.68 -12.00
CA ASP A 71 15.93 -16.92 -12.77
C ASP A 71 16.16 -16.73 -14.28
N LEU A 72 16.26 -15.48 -14.76
CA LEU A 72 16.58 -15.10 -16.14
C LEU A 72 18.02 -14.57 -16.30
N LEU A 73 18.84 -14.57 -15.23
CA LEU A 73 20.25 -14.25 -15.35
C LEU A 73 21.01 -15.49 -15.86
N PRO A 74 21.83 -15.37 -16.92
CA PRO A 74 22.67 -16.48 -17.36
C PRO A 74 23.59 -16.94 -16.21
N PRO A 75 23.85 -18.25 -16.07
CA PRO A 75 24.62 -18.84 -14.97
C PRO A 75 26.12 -18.45 -14.93
N ASP A 76 26.53 -17.40 -15.63
CA ASP A 76 27.91 -17.07 -15.94
C ASP A 76 28.26 -15.59 -15.65
N LEU A 77 27.62 -14.99 -14.65
CA LEU A 77 28.09 -13.77 -13.99
C LEU A 77 28.54 -14.05 -12.55
N ASP A 78 29.58 -14.87 -12.43
CA ASP A 78 30.57 -14.87 -11.35
C ASP A 78 31.96 -14.73 -11.96
#